data_AF-A0A6N2N826-F1
#
_entry.id   AF-A0A6N2N826-F1
#
_cell.length_a   1.000
_cell.length_b   1.000
_cell.length_c   1.000
_cell.angle_alpha   90.00
_cell.angle_beta   90.00
_cell.angle_gamma   90.00
#
_symmetry.space_group_name_H-M   'P 1'
#
loop_
_entity.id
_entity.type
_entity.pdbx_description
1 polymer ?
#
loop_
_entity_poly.entity_id
_entity_poly.type
_entity_poly.pdbx_seq_one_letter_code
_entity_poly.pdbx_strand_id
1 'polypeptide(L)'
;MLGPLLRTAAAVGLNLDVTSSKALADSLDRAVGDDPYFNKLIRIMATRCMTQAVYFCSGELSPPEFLHYGLAAPLYTHFTSPIRRYADVIVHRLLAASIGIYKLPTIFQDRPQLTSIADSMYHIREANQMVEEFMLAANVSVAEKEFPECSLLREIFLMLRHA
;
A
#
# COMPACT_ATOMS: atom_id res chain seq x y z
N MET A 1 3.28 9.37 -14.13
CA MET A 1 2.71 9.13 -12.79
C MET A 1 3.00 10.28 -11.82
N LEU A 2 4.26 10.60 -11.52
CA LEU A 2 4.64 11.64 -10.55
C LEU A 2 4.59 13.10 -11.08
N GLY A 3 3.99 13.33 -12.25
CA GLY A 3 3.97 14.65 -12.91
C GLY A 3 3.34 15.77 -12.06
N PRO A 4 2.18 15.56 -11.42
CA PRO A 4 1.59 16.53 -10.50
C PRO A 4 2.52 16.86 -9.32
N LEU A 5 3.11 15.84 -8.68
CA LEU A 5 4.06 16.01 -7.59
C LEU A 5 5.25 16.89 -8.00
N LEU A 6 5.85 16.62 -9.16
CA LEU A 6 7.01 17.37 -9.65
C LEU A 6 6.69 18.85 -9.89
N ARG A 7 5.51 19.15 -10.45
CA ARG A 7 5.08 20.54 -10.66
C ARG A 7 4.87 21.28 -9.35
N THR A 8 4.21 20.63 -8.38
CA THR A 8 4.01 21.22 -7.05
C THR A 8 5.34 21.41 -6.34
N ALA A 9 6.21 20.41 -6.33
CA ALA A 9 7.54 20.50 -5.72
C ALA A 9 8.38 21.64 -6.32
N ALA A 10 8.41 21.75 -7.66
CA ALA A 10 9.12 22.82 -8.35
C ALA A 10 8.59 24.22 -7.99
N ALA A 11 7.27 24.37 -7.81
CA ALA A 11 6.67 25.63 -7.39
C ALA A 11 7.09 26.07 -5.98
N VAL A 12 7.47 25.14 -5.11
CA VAL A 12 8.03 25.42 -3.78
C VAL A 12 9.56 25.37 -3.76
N GLY A 13 10.22 25.34 -4.92
CA GLY A 13 11.68 25.32 -5.03
C GLY A 13 12.35 23.98 -4.72
N LEU A 14 11.59 22.88 -4.65
CA LEU A 14 12.12 21.54 -4.45
C LEU A 14 12.38 20.82 -5.78
N ASN A 15 13.58 20.25 -5.93
CA ASN A 15 13.91 19.37 -7.04
C ASN A 15 13.92 17.90 -6.57
N LEU A 16 12.90 17.14 -6.97
CA LEU A 16 12.76 15.73 -6.62
C LEU A 16 13.33 14.85 -7.74
N ASP A 17 14.16 13.88 -7.37
CA ASP A 17 14.75 12.92 -8.31
C ASP A 17 13.84 11.68 -8.39
N VAL A 18 13.26 11.44 -9.57
CA VAL A 18 12.34 10.32 -9.81
C VAL A 18 12.97 9.19 -10.63
N THR A 19 14.30 9.18 -10.81
CA THR A 19 15.01 8.17 -11.60
C THR A 19 14.90 6.76 -11.02
N SER A 20 14.85 6.65 -9.69
CA SER A 20 14.70 5.38 -8.97
C SER A 20 13.94 5.57 -7.66
N SER A 21 13.43 4.48 -7.07
CA SER A 21 12.77 4.54 -5.76
C SER A 21 13.70 5.04 -4.66
N LYS A 22 14.98 4.67 -4.72
CA LYS A 22 16.02 5.17 -3.81
C LYS A 22 16.28 6.66 -4.00
N ALA A 23 16.49 7.11 -5.24
CA ALA A 23 16.73 8.53 -5.52
C ALA A 23 15.53 9.41 -5.10
N LEU A 24 14.31 8.90 -5.25
CA LEU A 24 13.11 9.55 -4.76
C LEU A 24 13.08 9.62 -3.23
N ALA A 25 13.38 8.52 -2.54
CA ALA A 25 13.48 8.51 -1.08
C ALA A 25 14.55 9.51 -0.58
N ASP A 26 15.75 9.46 -1.15
CA ASP A 26 16.86 10.34 -0.79
C ASP A 26 16.53 11.82 -1.06
N SER A 27 15.82 12.13 -2.15
CA SER A 27 15.39 13.51 -2.45
C SER A 27 14.26 14.00 -1.55
N LEU A 28 13.35 13.11 -1.14
CA LEU A 28 12.31 13.40 -0.14
C LEU A 28 12.90 13.60 1.26
N ASP A 29 13.97 12.87 1.62
CA ASP A 29 14.67 13.06 2.90
C ASP A 29 15.31 14.45 3.00
N ARG A 30 15.80 14.98 1.86
CA ARG A 30 16.38 16.33 1.76
C ARG A 30 15.33 17.45 1.66
N ALA A 31 14.06 17.13 1.43
CA ALA A 31 12.99 18.10 1.29
C ALA A 31 12.55 18.66 2.65
N VAL A 32 13.38 19.51 3.25
CA VAL A 32 13.13 20.18 4.52
C VAL A 32 12.71 21.62 4.25
N GLY A 33 11.67 22.08 4.95
CA GLY A 33 11.20 23.47 4.92
C GLY A 33 11.15 24.03 6.33
N ASP A 34 10.73 25.30 6.46
CA ASP A 34 10.69 26.00 7.75
C ASP A 34 9.70 25.37 8.75
N ASP A 35 8.62 24.79 8.24
CA ASP A 35 7.63 24.06 9.04
C ASP A 35 8.04 22.58 9.20
N PRO A 36 8.15 22.06 10.45
CA PRO A 36 8.35 20.63 10.71
C PRO A 36 7.36 19.70 9.99
N TYR A 37 6.15 20.16 9.67
CA TYR A 37 5.13 19.39 8.95
C TYR A 37 5.37 19.31 7.44
N PHE A 38 6.21 20.19 6.88
CA PHE A 38 6.43 20.31 5.44
C PHE A 38 6.87 18.99 4.78
N ASN A 39 7.85 18.32 5.38
CA ASN A 39 8.35 17.04 4.85
C ASN A 39 7.25 15.97 4.82
N LYS A 40 6.42 15.93 5.88
CA LYS A 40 5.29 15.00 5.98
C LYS A 40 4.26 15.26 4.90
N LEU A 41 3.93 16.53 4.63
CA LEU A 41 3.00 16.93 3.57
C LEU A 41 3.48 16.46 2.20
N ILE A 42 4.75 16.72 1.86
CA ILE A 42 5.32 16.32 0.57
C ILE A 42 5.33 14.79 0.42
N ARG A 43 5.61 14.03 1.49
CA ARG A 43 5.51 12.57 1.46
C ARG A 43 4.09 12.07 1.24
N ILE A 44 3.10 12.66 1.90
CA ILE A 44 1.68 12.33 1.67
C ILE A 44 1.32 12.55 0.19
N MET A 45 1.72 13.70 -0.37
CA MET A 45 1.50 13.99 -1.80
C MET A 45 2.21 12.99 -2.71
N ALA A 46 3.44 12.59 -2.37
CA ALA A 46 4.19 11.59 -3.13
C ALA A 46 3.47 10.24 -3.12
N THR A 47 3.02 9.76 -1.95
CA THR A 47 2.24 8.53 -1.83
C THR A 47 0.94 8.59 -2.61
N ARG A 48 0.23 9.72 -2.59
CA ARG A 48 -1.02 9.91 -3.37
C ARG A 48 -0.79 9.92 -4.89
N CYS A 49 0.41 10.23 -5.34
CA CYS A 49 0.78 10.20 -6.76
C CYS A 49 1.33 8.84 -7.22
N MET A 50 1.53 7.87 -6.33
CA MET A 50 2.03 6.52 -6.66
C MET A 50 0.89 5.59 -7.12
N THR A 51 1.24 4.57 -7.92
CA THR A 51 0.30 3.51 -8.32
C THR A 51 0.05 2.63 -7.13
N GLN A 52 -1.17 2.12 -7.05
CA GLN A 52 -1.46 1.08 -6.09
C GLN A 52 -0.74 -0.21 -6.48
N ALA A 53 -0.21 -0.91 -5.49
CA ALA A 53 0.30 -2.27 -5.68
C ALA A 53 -0.87 -3.22 -6.00
N VAL A 54 -0.63 -4.18 -6.89
CA VAL A 54 -1.61 -5.18 -7.34
C VAL A 54 -1.03 -6.59 -7.22
N TYR A 55 -1.89 -7.56 -6.93
CA TYR A 55 -1.51 -8.96 -7.05
C TYR A 55 -1.58 -9.38 -8.51
N PHE A 56 -0.67 -10.24 -8.94
CA PHE A 56 -0.66 -10.79 -10.29
C PHE A 56 -0.11 -12.22 -10.25
N CYS A 57 -0.41 -13.02 -11.28
CA CYS A 57 0.19 -14.34 -11.42
C CYS A 57 1.56 -14.24 -12.12
N SER A 58 2.57 -14.99 -11.69
CA SER A 58 3.91 -14.96 -12.30
C SER A 58 3.95 -15.36 -13.78
N GLY A 59 2.88 -15.97 -14.31
CA GLY A 59 2.74 -16.25 -15.74
C GLY A 59 2.31 -15.04 -16.58
N GLU A 60 1.71 -14.01 -15.98
CA GLU A 60 1.13 -12.85 -16.69
C GLU A 60 2.15 -11.83 -17.14
N LEU A 61 3.10 -11.54 -16.28
CA LEU A 61 4.07 -10.47 -16.50
C LEU A 61 5.47 -11.05 -16.72
N SER A 62 6.36 -10.26 -17.30
CA SER A 62 7.77 -10.61 -17.43
C SER A 62 8.54 -10.31 -16.13
N PRO A 63 9.65 -11.01 -15.83
CA PRO A 63 10.39 -10.83 -14.57
C PRO A 63 10.79 -9.39 -14.23
N PRO A 64 11.18 -8.51 -15.19
CA PRO A 64 11.45 -7.10 -14.90
C PRO A 64 10.24 -6.34 -14.31
N GLU A 65 9.02 -6.78 -14.58
CA GLU A 65 7.78 -6.17 -14.10
C GLU A 65 7.40 -6.63 -12.68
N PHE A 66 8.11 -7.62 -12.10
CA PHE A 66 7.83 -8.12 -10.76
C PHE A 66 8.32 -7.18 -9.64
N LEU A 67 9.08 -6.15 -10.02
CA LEU A 67 9.68 -5.18 -9.11
C LEU A 67 8.62 -4.47 -8.27
N HIS A 68 8.74 -4.58 -6.96
CA HIS A 68 7.95 -3.79 -6.02
C HIS A 68 8.63 -2.44 -5.77
N TYR A 69 8.23 -1.41 -6.53
CA TYR A 69 8.85 -0.07 -6.50
C TYR A 69 9.02 0.51 -5.08
N GLY A 70 7.94 0.49 -4.27
CA GLY A 70 7.96 1.08 -2.92
C GLY A 70 8.80 0.33 -1.89
N LEU A 71 9.18 -0.93 -2.16
CA LEU A 71 10.03 -1.75 -1.28
C LEU A 71 11.45 -1.92 -1.85
N ALA A 72 11.69 -1.41 -3.06
CA ALA A 72 12.91 -1.65 -3.82
C ALA A 72 13.30 -3.15 -3.89
N ALA A 73 12.29 -4.03 -4.00
CA ALA A 73 12.47 -5.48 -3.97
C ALA A 73 12.10 -6.10 -5.33
N PRO A 74 12.95 -6.98 -5.92
CA PRO A 74 12.71 -7.54 -7.26
C PRO A 74 11.53 -8.52 -7.30
N LEU A 75 11.16 -9.11 -6.17
CA LEU A 75 10.02 -10.00 -6.02
C LEU A 75 9.44 -9.79 -4.62
N TYR A 76 8.12 -9.76 -4.52
CA TYR A 76 7.43 -9.62 -3.23
C TYR A 76 6.08 -10.34 -3.26
N THR A 77 5.69 -10.93 -2.13
CA THR A 77 4.36 -11.49 -1.92
C THR A 77 3.99 -11.43 -0.44
N HIS A 78 2.69 -11.47 -0.13
CA HIS A 78 2.20 -11.53 1.25
C HIS A 78 2.14 -12.96 1.76
N PHE A 79 2.52 -13.15 3.03
CA PHE A 79 2.58 -14.46 3.67
C PHE A 79 2.19 -14.47 5.16
N THR A 80 2.41 -13.36 5.87
CA THR A 80 2.42 -13.32 7.34
C THR A 80 1.02 -13.22 8.00
N SER A 81 -0.07 -13.10 7.25
CA SER A 81 -1.41 -12.87 7.82
C SER A 81 -2.54 -13.63 7.10
N PRO A 82 -2.48 -14.98 7.01
CA PRO A 82 -3.51 -15.80 6.35
C PRO A 82 -4.90 -15.70 6.96
N ILE A 83 -5.03 -15.27 8.22
CA ILE A 83 -6.33 -15.06 8.87
C ILE A 83 -7.07 -13.83 8.29
N ARG A 84 -6.33 -12.81 7.81
CA ARG A 84 -6.90 -11.53 7.39
C ARG A 84 -6.90 -11.33 5.88
N ARG A 85 -6.07 -12.08 5.14
CA ARG A 85 -5.85 -11.90 3.72
C ARG A 85 -5.88 -13.23 2.98
N TYR A 86 -6.76 -13.33 2.00
CA TYR A 86 -6.88 -14.54 1.19
C TYR A 86 -5.65 -14.80 0.32
N ALA A 87 -4.94 -13.74 -0.11
CA ALA A 87 -3.68 -13.86 -0.84
C ALA A 87 -2.65 -14.70 -0.06
N ASP A 88 -2.47 -14.42 1.25
CA ASP A 88 -1.58 -15.19 2.11
C ASP A 88 -2.01 -16.66 2.19
N VAL A 89 -3.32 -16.98 2.26
CA VAL A 89 -3.81 -18.36 2.26
C VAL A 89 -3.39 -19.11 0.99
N ILE A 90 -3.45 -18.46 -0.18
CA ILE A 90 -2.98 -19.05 -1.43
C ILE A 90 -1.48 -19.31 -1.36
N VAL A 91 -0.68 -18.33 -0.93
CA VAL A 91 0.78 -18.49 -0.81
C VAL A 91 1.15 -19.61 0.16
N HIS A 92 0.45 -19.74 1.30
CA HIS A 92 0.62 -20.84 2.24
C HIS A 92 0.38 -22.20 1.58
N ARG A 93 -0.68 -22.33 0.76
CA ARG A 93 -0.98 -23.57 0.02
C ARG A 93 0.06 -23.86 -1.07
N LEU A 94 0.51 -22.84 -1.79
CA LEU A 94 1.54 -22.97 -2.82
C LEU A 94 2.88 -23.39 -2.21
N LEU A 95 3.27 -22.78 -1.08
CA LEU A 95 4.47 -23.13 -0.35
C LEU A 95 4.39 -24.57 0.18
N ALA A 96 3.27 -24.95 0.80
CA ALA A 96 3.12 -26.31 1.30
C ALA A 96 3.18 -27.36 0.17
N ALA A 97 2.71 -27.01 -1.03
CA ALA A 97 2.87 -27.85 -2.22
C ALA A 97 4.31 -27.89 -2.74
N SER A 98 5.04 -26.77 -2.74
CA SER A 98 6.42 -26.72 -3.23
C SER A 98 7.40 -27.50 -2.35
N ILE A 99 7.13 -27.59 -1.04
CA ILE A 99 7.92 -28.41 -0.10
C ILE A 99 7.36 -29.83 0.10
N GLY A 100 6.33 -30.22 -0.65
CA GLY A 100 5.81 -31.59 -0.68
C GLY A 100 4.95 -32.01 0.51
N ILE A 101 4.47 -31.09 1.34
CA ILE A 101 3.54 -31.40 2.45
C ILE A 101 2.15 -31.73 1.91
N TYR A 102 1.70 -31.01 0.89
CA TYR A 102 0.39 -31.22 0.25
C TYR A 102 0.52 -31.31 -1.27
N LYS A 103 -0.48 -31.91 -1.93
CA LYS A 103 -0.59 -31.83 -3.39
C LYS A 103 -1.08 -30.44 -3.79
N LEU A 104 -0.55 -29.92 -4.89
CA LEU A 104 -0.99 -28.66 -5.47
C LEU A 104 -2.49 -28.75 -5.84
N PRO A 105 -3.36 -27.91 -5.27
CA PRO A 105 -4.77 -27.85 -5.66
C PRO A 105 -4.92 -27.62 -7.17
N THR A 106 -5.87 -28.33 -7.80
CA THR A 106 -6.10 -28.25 -9.26
C THR A 106 -6.46 -26.84 -9.73
N ILE A 107 -7.18 -26.08 -8.90
CA ILE A 107 -7.54 -24.68 -9.14
C ILE A 107 -6.30 -23.76 -9.31
N PHE A 108 -5.15 -24.14 -8.76
CA PHE A 108 -3.90 -23.38 -8.91
C PHE A 108 -3.04 -23.84 -10.09
N GLN A 109 -3.49 -24.85 -10.85
CA GLN A 109 -2.81 -25.32 -12.06
C GLN A 109 -3.32 -24.58 -13.31
N ASP A 110 -4.56 -24.07 -13.26
CA ASP A 110 -5.16 -23.31 -14.33
C ASP A 110 -4.85 -21.81 -14.16
N ARG A 111 -4.03 -21.28 -15.07
CA ARG A 111 -3.58 -19.88 -15.03
C ARG A 111 -4.75 -18.89 -15.13
N PRO A 112 -5.65 -18.96 -16.14
CA PRO A 112 -6.85 -18.12 -16.19
C PRO A 112 -7.65 -18.07 -14.88
N GLN A 113 -7.79 -19.19 -14.18
CA GLN A 113 -8.51 -19.22 -12.90
C GLN A 113 -7.74 -18.47 -11.81
N LEU A 114 -6.42 -18.64 -11.73
CA LEU A 114 -5.57 -17.88 -10.79
C LEU A 114 -5.60 -16.37 -11.05
N THR A 115 -5.56 -15.95 -12.32
CA THR A 115 -5.72 -14.55 -12.73
C THR A 115 -7.04 -14.00 -12.22
N SER A 116 -8.14 -14.70 -12.50
CA SER A 116 -9.48 -14.29 -12.06
C SER A 116 -9.61 -14.18 -10.54
N ILE A 117 -8.94 -15.06 -9.79
CA ILE A 117 -8.87 -14.97 -8.32
C ILE A 117 -8.10 -13.72 -7.89
N ALA A 118 -6.95 -13.43 -8.51
CA ALA A 118 -6.16 -12.24 -8.19
C ALA A 118 -6.95 -10.95 -8.46
N ASP A 119 -7.65 -10.86 -9.60
CA ASP A 119 -8.51 -9.74 -9.95
C ASP A 119 -9.67 -9.57 -8.95
N SER A 120 -10.27 -10.69 -8.52
CA SER A 120 -11.34 -10.67 -7.52
C SER A 120 -10.87 -10.09 -6.18
N MET A 121 -9.60 -10.31 -5.79
CA MET A 121 -9.04 -9.71 -4.58
C MET A 121 -8.89 -8.19 -4.69
N TYR A 122 -8.68 -7.66 -5.90
CA TYR A 122 -8.57 -6.23 -6.14
C TYR A 122 -9.91 -5.52 -5.91
N HIS A 123 -10.99 -6.06 -6.47
CA HIS A 123 -12.33 -5.47 -6.33
C HIS A 123 -12.79 -5.34 -4.87
N ILE A 124 -12.49 -6.35 -4.05
CA ILE A 124 -12.83 -6.31 -2.62
C ILE A 124 -11.98 -5.28 -1.87
N ARG A 125 -10.71 -5.10 -2.28
CA ARG A 125 -9.80 -4.17 -1.59
C ARG A 125 -10.28 -2.72 -1.70
N GLU A 126 -10.70 -2.29 -2.89
CA GLU A 126 -11.15 -0.92 -3.10
C GLU A 126 -12.41 -0.61 -2.27
N ALA A 127 -13.36 -1.53 -2.23
CA ALA A 127 -14.54 -1.42 -1.37
C ALA A 127 -14.16 -1.33 0.12
N ASN A 128 -13.27 -2.20 0.59
CA ASN A 128 -12.81 -2.18 1.98
C ASN A 128 -12.10 -0.86 2.33
N GLN A 129 -11.28 -0.32 1.44
CA GLN A 129 -10.62 0.97 1.65
C GLN A 129 -11.64 2.10 1.78
N MET A 130 -12.66 2.15 0.91
CA MET A 130 -13.72 3.17 1.01
C MET A 130 -14.51 3.06 2.31
N VAL A 131 -14.82 1.84 2.75
CA VAL A 131 -15.51 1.61 4.03
C VAL A 131 -14.65 2.10 5.19
N GLU A 132 -13.35 1.80 5.21
CA GLU A 132 -12.43 2.27 6.25
C GLU A 132 -12.36 3.80 6.30
N GLU A 133 -12.20 4.46 5.14
CA GLU A 133 -12.14 5.91 5.04
C GLU A 133 -13.46 6.57 5.48
N PHE A 134 -14.60 6.01 5.08
CA PHE A 134 -15.92 6.50 5.48
C PHE A 134 -16.18 6.34 6.97
N MET A 135 -15.87 5.16 7.52
CA MET A 135 -16.01 4.90 8.96
C MET A 135 -15.12 5.83 9.79
N LEU A 136 -13.92 6.14 9.29
CA LEU A 136 -13.04 7.11 9.95
C LEU A 136 -13.66 8.52 9.92
N ALA A 137 -14.14 8.98 8.76
CA ALA A 137 -14.76 10.28 8.61
C ALA A 137 -16.01 10.43 9.49
N ALA A 138 -16.86 9.41 9.54
CA ALA A 138 -18.04 9.38 10.41
C ALA A 138 -17.65 9.49 11.89
N ASN A 139 -16.62 8.76 12.33
CA ASN A 139 -16.12 8.84 13.69
C ASN A 139 -15.55 10.22 14.03
N VAL A 140 -14.82 10.85 13.10
CA VAL A 140 -14.29 12.22 13.28
C VAL A 140 -15.44 13.22 13.42
N SER A 141 -16.45 13.15 12.53
CA SER A 141 -17.60 14.05 12.56
C SER A 141 -18.40 13.96 13.88
N VAL A 142 -18.59 12.74 14.40
CA VAL A 142 -19.26 12.55 15.71
C VAL A 142 -18.40 13.10 16.84
N ALA A 143 -17.08 12.86 16.81
CA ALA A 143 -16.16 13.35 17.84
C ALA A 143 -16.12 14.88 17.88
N GLU A 144 -16.09 15.54 16.72
CA GLU A 144 -16.12 17.01 16.64
C GLU A 144 -17.42 17.61 17.21
N LYS A 145 -18.56 16.93 17.00
CA LYS A 145 -19.86 17.41 17.44
C LYS A 145 -20.11 17.20 18.94
N GLU A 146 -19.79 16.01 19.45
CA GLU A 146 -20.18 15.59 20.80
C GLU A 146 -19.03 15.73 21.82
N PHE A 147 -17.78 15.73 21.37
CA PHE A 147 -16.59 15.78 22.23
C PHE A 147 -15.50 16.71 21.68
N PRO A 148 -15.76 18.02 21.51
CA PRO A 148 -14.85 18.95 20.84
C PRO A 148 -13.49 19.12 21.55
N GLU A 149 -13.43 18.91 22.87
CA GLU A 149 -12.16 18.94 23.62
C GLU A 149 -11.31 17.67 23.43
N CYS A 150 -11.94 16.55 23.01
CA CYS A 150 -11.31 15.25 22.82
C CYS A 150 -11.11 14.88 21.33
N SER A 151 -11.71 15.63 20.40
CA SER A 151 -11.65 15.35 18.95
C SER A 151 -10.23 15.42 18.40
N LEU A 152 -9.36 16.26 18.98
CA LEU A 152 -7.94 16.38 18.65
C LEU A 152 -7.10 15.16 19.06
N LEU A 153 -7.61 14.31 19.95
CA LEU A 153 -6.80 13.19 20.48
C LEU A 153 -6.36 12.24 19.38
N ARG A 154 -7.08 12.12 18.24
CA ARG A 154 -6.65 11.22 17.15
C ARG A 154 -5.55 11.76 16.23
N GLU A 155 -5.12 13.03 16.34
CA GLU A 155 -3.87 13.46 15.70
C GLU A 155 -2.62 12.90 16.42
N ILE A 156 -2.76 12.49 17.69
CA ILE A 156 -1.67 11.97 18.54
C ILE A 156 -1.88 10.48 18.92
N PHE A 157 -3.11 9.97 18.93
CA PHE A 157 -3.46 8.66 19.48
C PHE A 157 -3.31 7.48 18.50
N LEU A 158 -2.10 7.33 17.95
CA LEU A 158 -1.60 6.06 17.39
C LEU A 158 -0.76 5.28 18.42
N MET A 159 -0.93 5.54 19.73
CA MET A 159 -0.37 4.69 20.78
C MET A 159 -1.41 3.69 21.27
N LEU A 160 -1.32 2.48 20.71
CA LEU A 160 -1.45 1.19 21.39
C LEU A 160 -2.03 1.23 22.82
N ARG A 161 -3.26 0.72 22.97
CA ARG A 161 -3.62 -0.06 24.16
C ARG A 161 -4.74 -1.03 23.83
N HIS A 162 -4.40 -2.30 23.67
CA HIS A 162 -5.07 -3.38 24.39
C HIS A 162 -4.02 -4.46 24.65
N ALA A 163 -3.99 -4.88 25.92
CA ALA A 163 -3.25 -6.02 26.42
C ALA A 163 -3.74 -7.32 25.78
#